data_AF-A0A345IMJ3-F1
#
_entry.id   AF-A0A345IMJ3-F1
#
_cell.length_a   1.000
_cell.length_b   1.000
_cell.length_c   1.000
_cell.angle_alpha   90.00
_cell.angle_beta   90.00
_cell.angle_gamma   90.00
#
_symmetry.space_group_name_H-M   'P 1'
#
loop_
_entity.id
_entity.type
_entity.pdbx_description
1 polymer ?
#
loop_
_entity_poly.entity_id
_entity_poly.type
_entity_poly.pdbx_seq_one_letter_code
_entity_poly.pdbx_strand_id
1 'polypeptide(L)'
;MRDQTIVIVTNEIDAHADAMLTHLQEQGHNVFRLHPHELAIHMESSVEINSTSQSVRLRNCINDRWLDIQDIGAVWYRRPLPFQLPEHLSHDERMFARKELSEYLRGLWLSMNCFWVDQPHLIRQADYKLEQLKRAKQFGFHIPRTMITNQPAKVREFYRACSGQMIYKVLSTPSLMTEERLMTRTDVETEQAQTEAPEDLIVKTTLVGEDQMEVLETIRLTPSLFQEYVPKQHELRVTIIGNEVFAAEIHSQERPETSIDWRDYSVSIPYRRADLPPTVSDACLNFVKSYGLHLSR
;
A
#
# COMPACT_ATOMS: atom_id res chain seq x y z
N MET A 1 -1.29 25.68 -23.55
CA MET A 1 -0.67 24.54 -22.85
C MET A 1 -1.04 23.31 -23.63
N ARG A 2 -0.13 22.35 -23.87
CA ARG A 2 -0.54 21.08 -24.49
C ARG A 2 -1.62 20.45 -23.60
N ASP A 3 -2.62 19.82 -24.20
CA ASP A 3 -3.63 19.03 -23.49
C ASP A 3 -2.92 17.84 -22.86
N GLN A 4 -2.43 18.02 -21.63
CA GLN A 4 -1.66 16.99 -20.95
C GLN A 4 -2.59 15.88 -20.49
N THR A 5 -2.16 14.64 -20.69
CA THR A 5 -2.92 13.45 -20.29
C THR A 5 -2.70 13.18 -18.81
N ILE A 6 -3.80 12.88 -18.11
CA ILE A 6 -3.77 12.36 -16.74
C ILE A 6 -3.85 10.84 -16.82
N VAL A 7 -2.87 10.14 -16.27
CA VAL A 7 -2.83 8.67 -16.24
C VAL A 7 -3.29 8.17 -14.88
N ILE A 8 -4.26 7.26 -14.85
CA ILE A 8 -4.65 6.54 -13.64
C ILE A 8 -4.10 5.12 -13.76
N VAL A 9 -3.10 4.79 -12.93
CA VAL A 9 -2.48 3.46 -12.88
C VAL A 9 -3.24 2.62 -11.87
N THR A 10 -4.07 1.70 -12.36
CA THR A 10 -5.00 0.93 -11.54
C THR A 10 -5.28 -0.45 -12.20
N ASN A 11 -6.42 -1.04 -11.88
CA ASN A 11 -6.98 -2.24 -12.45
C ASN A 11 -8.39 -1.97 -13.01
N GLU A 12 -9.00 -3.00 -13.57
CA GLU A 12 -10.30 -3.01 -14.22
C GLU A 12 -11.48 -2.90 -13.26
N ILE A 13 -11.33 -3.34 -12.00
CA ILE A 13 -12.37 -3.29 -10.96
C ILE A 13 -11.92 -2.38 -9.79
N ASP A 14 -11.92 -1.06 -10.04
CA ASP A 14 -11.61 -0.05 -9.02
C ASP A 14 -12.62 1.09 -9.04
N ALA A 15 -13.63 1.01 -8.16
CA ALA A 15 -14.70 2.00 -8.05
C ALA A 15 -14.19 3.43 -7.74
N HIS A 16 -13.05 3.57 -7.05
CA HIS A 16 -12.47 4.88 -6.80
C HIS A 16 -11.80 5.44 -8.07
N ALA A 17 -11.17 4.57 -8.86
CA ALA A 17 -10.66 4.97 -10.17
C ALA A 17 -11.78 5.34 -11.13
N ASP A 18 -12.91 4.62 -11.10
CA ASP A 18 -14.10 4.95 -11.91
C ASP A 18 -14.65 6.34 -11.58
N ALA A 19 -14.81 6.63 -10.29
CA ALA A 19 -15.31 7.92 -9.82
C ALA A 19 -14.36 9.07 -10.21
N MET A 20 -13.05 8.88 -10.03
CA MET A 20 -12.06 9.89 -10.41
C MET A 20 -11.95 10.09 -11.91
N LEU A 21 -11.99 9.01 -12.70
CA LEU A 21 -12.00 9.07 -14.15
C LEU A 21 -13.20 9.88 -14.65
N THR A 22 -14.39 9.56 -14.15
CA THR A 22 -15.63 10.29 -14.47
C THR A 22 -15.50 11.77 -14.13
N HIS A 23 -15.09 12.08 -12.90
CA HIS A 23 -14.94 13.46 -12.45
C HIS A 23 -13.95 14.26 -13.30
N LEU A 24 -12.79 13.70 -13.63
CA LEU A 24 -11.77 14.37 -14.44
C LEU A 24 -12.24 14.58 -15.89
N GLN A 25 -12.97 13.63 -16.47
CA GLN A 25 -13.53 13.76 -17.81
C GLN A 25 -14.64 14.82 -17.86
N GLU A 26 -15.48 14.92 -16.83
CA GLU A 26 -16.49 15.98 -16.71
C GLU A 26 -15.87 17.39 -16.63
N GLN A 27 -14.64 17.49 -16.11
CA GLN A 27 -13.84 18.73 -16.12
C GLN A 27 -13.10 18.97 -17.45
N GLY A 28 -13.28 18.10 -18.45
CA GLY A 28 -12.68 18.25 -19.78
C GLY A 28 -11.23 17.76 -19.90
N HIS A 29 -10.71 17.03 -18.92
CA HIS A 29 -9.34 16.48 -19.00
C HIS A 29 -9.28 15.21 -19.85
N ASN A 30 -8.19 15.05 -20.61
CA ASN A 30 -7.86 13.78 -21.24
C ASN A 30 -7.33 12.80 -20.19
N VAL A 31 -8.01 11.67 -20.01
CA VAL A 31 -7.65 10.64 -19.01
C VAL A 31 -7.34 9.32 -19.71
N PHE A 32 -6.25 8.69 -19.30
CA PHE A 32 -5.86 7.35 -19.71
C PHE A 32 -5.82 6.43 -18.49
N ARG A 33 -6.69 5.42 -18.45
CA ARG A 33 -6.65 4.38 -17.42
C ARG A 33 -5.67 3.31 -17.86
N LEU A 34 -4.54 3.21 -17.17
CA LEU A 34 -3.51 2.23 -17.45
C LEU A 34 -3.68 1.03 -16.51
N HIS A 35 -3.66 -0.16 -17.10
CA HIS A 35 -3.71 -1.45 -16.42
C HIS A 35 -2.37 -2.16 -16.58
N PRO A 36 -1.40 -1.95 -15.68
CA PRO A 36 -0.05 -2.51 -15.87
C PRO A 36 -0.04 -4.03 -15.91
N HIS A 37 -1.00 -4.69 -15.26
CA HIS A 37 -1.10 -6.14 -15.25
C HIS A 37 -1.35 -6.74 -16.64
N GLU A 38 -1.93 -5.97 -17.56
CA GLU A 38 -2.22 -6.43 -18.92
C GLU A 38 -1.06 -6.21 -19.90
N LEU A 39 0.10 -5.71 -19.42
CA LEU A 39 1.22 -5.33 -20.30
C LEU A 39 1.70 -6.45 -21.22
N ALA A 40 1.64 -7.70 -20.76
CA ALA A 40 2.12 -8.85 -21.51
C ALA A 40 1.07 -9.45 -22.46
N ILE A 41 -0.17 -8.96 -22.45
CA ILE A 41 -1.30 -9.61 -23.15
C ILE A 41 -2.14 -8.65 -24.00
N HIS A 42 -2.28 -7.38 -23.61
CA HIS A 42 -3.19 -6.42 -24.25
C HIS A 42 -2.55 -5.05 -24.49
N MET A 43 -1.24 -4.93 -24.28
CA MET A 43 -0.51 -3.70 -24.52
C MET A 43 0.70 -3.95 -25.40
N GLU A 44 1.04 -2.96 -26.21
CA GLU A 44 2.32 -2.87 -26.90
C GLU A 44 3.09 -1.68 -26.32
N SER A 45 4.41 -1.84 -26.16
CA SER A 45 5.27 -0.77 -25.66
C SER A 45 6.53 -0.66 -26.49
N SER A 46 6.94 0.57 -26.81
CA SER A 46 8.23 0.84 -27.46
C SER A 46 8.98 1.95 -26.73
N VAL A 47 10.25 1.69 -26.46
CA VAL A 47 11.22 2.64 -25.91
C VAL A 47 12.40 2.69 -26.86
N GLU A 48 12.62 3.85 -27.47
CA GLU A 48 13.80 4.12 -28.29
C GLU A 48 14.53 5.33 -27.70
N ILE A 49 15.78 5.13 -27.31
CA ILE A 49 16.63 6.20 -26.77
C ILE A 49 17.96 6.19 -27.54
N ASN A 50 18.34 7.35 -28.06
CA ASN A 50 19.66 7.57 -28.65
C ASN A 50 20.25 8.88 -28.09
N SER A 51 21.44 9.25 -28.56
CA SER A 51 22.17 10.44 -28.08
C SER A 51 21.44 11.77 -28.31
N THR A 52 20.41 11.81 -29.16
CA THR A 52 19.75 13.05 -29.59
C THR A 52 18.24 13.07 -29.39
N SER A 53 17.61 11.91 -29.18
CA SER A 53 16.17 11.77 -29.09
C SER A 53 15.76 10.59 -28.23
N GLN A 54 14.54 10.69 -27.71
CA GLN A 54 13.86 9.63 -26.99
C GLN A 54 12.41 9.55 -27.47
N SER A 55 11.89 8.35 -27.65
CA SER A 55 10.49 8.05 -27.93
C SER A 55 10.05 6.95 -26.98
N VAL A 56 9.02 7.21 -26.19
CA VAL A 56 8.40 6.20 -25.35
C VAL A 56 6.90 6.24 -25.51
N ARG A 57 6.35 5.11 -25.97
CA ARG A 57 4.95 5.00 -26.34
C ARG A 57 4.37 3.68 -25.87
N LEU A 58 3.13 3.76 -25.39
CA LEU A 58 2.31 2.61 -25.02
C LEU A 58 1.06 2.60 -25.90
N ARG A 59 0.61 1.42 -26.30
CA ARG A 59 -0.64 1.23 -27.03
C ARG A 59 -1.48 0.22 -26.29
N ASN A 60 -2.74 0.55 -26.05
CA ASN A 60 -3.74 -0.41 -25.64
C ASN A 60 -4.32 -1.09 -26.89
N CYS A 61 -4.11 -2.39 -27.03
CA CYS A 61 -4.48 -3.14 -28.22
C CYS A 61 -6.00 -3.41 -28.32
N ILE A 62 -6.76 -3.25 -27.23
CA ILE A 62 -8.21 -3.49 -27.19
C ILE A 62 -8.95 -2.32 -27.84
N ASN A 63 -8.54 -1.08 -27.55
CA ASN A 63 -9.22 0.13 -28.00
C ASN A 63 -8.37 1.01 -28.95
N ASP A 64 -7.18 0.54 -29.32
CA ASP A 64 -6.22 1.21 -30.20
C ASP A 64 -5.79 2.61 -29.72
N ARG A 65 -5.88 2.88 -28.41
CA ARG A 65 -5.43 4.15 -27.84
C ARG A 65 -3.93 4.13 -27.60
N TRP A 66 -3.27 5.15 -28.13
CA TRP A 66 -1.86 5.45 -27.88
C TRP A 66 -1.70 6.39 -26.69
N LEU A 67 -0.61 6.20 -25.95
CA LEU A 67 -0.15 7.05 -24.87
C LEU A 67 1.34 7.33 -25.08
N ASP A 68 1.64 8.58 -25.43
CA ASP A 68 3.00 9.08 -25.51
C ASP A 68 3.40 9.62 -24.14
N ILE A 69 4.50 9.12 -23.57
CA ILE A 69 4.90 9.49 -22.21
C ILE A 69 5.20 10.98 -22.08
N GLN A 70 5.64 11.62 -23.17
CA GLN A 70 5.93 13.06 -23.21
C GLN A 70 4.67 13.93 -23.07
N ASP A 71 3.49 13.37 -23.30
CA ASP A 71 2.21 14.07 -23.18
C ASP A 71 1.56 13.89 -21.80
N ILE A 72 2.17 13.10 -20.91
CA ILE A 72 1.66 12.87 -19.55
C ILE A 72 1.98 14.08 -18.67
N GLY A 73 0.95 14.69 -18.10
CA GLY A 73 1.09 15.80 -17.13
C GLY A 73 1.02 15.34 -15.68
N ALA A 74 0.23 14.29 -15.41
CA ALA A 74 0.09 13.74 -14.07
C ALA A 74 -0.19 12.23 -14.09
N VAL A 75 0.25 11.53 -13.04
CA VAL A 75 -0.01 10.11 -12.81
C VAL A 75 -0.57 9.92 -11.40
N TRP A 76 -1.73 9.27 -11.30
CA TRP A 76 -2.25 8.74 -10.04
C TRP A 76 -1.96 7.24 -9.97
N TYR A 77 -0.97 6.86 -9.17
CA TYR A 77 -0.62 5.46 -8.91
C TYR A 77 -1.52 4.90 -7.83
N ARG A 78 -2.47 4.02 -8.14
CA ARG A 78 -3.50 3.60 -7.17
C ARG A 78 -3.31 2.17 -6.69
N ARG A 79 -3.78 1.20 -7.47
CA ARG A 79 -3.85 -0.22 -7.09
C ARG A 79 -3.68 -1.10 -8.33
N PRO A 80 -2.51 -1.07 -8.99
CA PRO A 80 -2.25 -2.02 -10.06
C PRO A 80 -2.23 -3.45 -9.50
N LEU A 81 -2.70 -4.40 -10.31
CA LEU A 81 -2.63 -5.84 -10.02
C LEU A 81 -1.28 -6.41 -10.47
N PRO A 82 -0.90 -7.62 -9.98
CA PRO A 82 0.19 -8.41 -10.55
C PRO A 82 0.06 -8.68 -12.03
N PHE A 83 1.18 -8.89 -12.74
CA PHE A 83 1.16 -9.17 -14.18
C PHE A 83 0.37 -10.44 -14.52
N GLN A 84 -0.56 -10.29 -15.46
CA GLN A 84 -1.17 -11.40 -16.17
C GLN A 84 -0.22 -11.83 -17.28
N LEU A 85 0.19 -13.10 -17.25
CA LEU A 85 1.11 -13.69 -18.21
C LEU A 85 0.41 -14.77 -19.04
N PRO A 86 0.82 -14.99 -20.30
CA PRO A 86 0.26 -16.06 -21.12
C PRO A 86 0.34 -17.45 -20.44
N GLU A 87 -0.73 -18.23 -20.56
CA GLU A 87 -0.86 -19.54 -19.90
C GLU A 87 0.14 -20.59 -20.39
N HIS A 88 0.72 -20.42 -21.58
CA HIS A 88 1.65 -21.38 -22.17
C HIS A 88 3.09 -21.28 -21.63
N LEU A 89 3.42 -20.24 -20.86
CA LEU A 89 4.77 -20.07 -20.30
C LEU A 89 5.08 -21.11 -19.21
N SER A 90 6.29 -21.65 -19.23
CA SER A 90 6.82 -22.48 -18.13
C SER A 90 6.99 -21.67 -16.84
N HIS A 91 7.29 -22.36 -15.73
CA HIS A 91 7.52 -21.69 -14.45
C HIS A 91 8.67 -20.66 -14.52
N ASP A 92 9.82 -21.07 -15.06
CA ASP A 92 11.01 -20.22 -15.15
C ASP A 92 10.79 -19.03 -16.10
N GLU A 93 10.09 -19.25 -17.23
CA GLU A 93 9.73 -18.18 -18.16
C GLU A 93 8.80 -17.15 -17.51
N ARG A 94 7.84 -17.58 -16.68
CA ARG A 94 6.99 -16.65 -15.94
C ARG A 94 7.79 -15.84 -14.93
N MET A 95 8.69 -16.49 -14.19
CA MET A 95 9.55 -15.80 -13.23
C MET A 95 10.44 -14.76 -13.92
N PHE A 96 11.01 -15.10 -15.07
CA PHE A 96 11.78 -14.17 -15.89
C PHE A 96 10.91 -13.02 -16.41
N ALA A 97 9.77 -13.32 -17.04
CA ALA A 97 8.88 -12.31 -17.60
C ALA A 97 8.38 -11.31 -16.55
N ARG A 98 7.99 -11.77 -15.36
CA ARG A 98 7.59 -10.89 -14.24
C ARG A 98 8.71 -9.93 -13.83
N LYS A 99 9.93 -10.45 -13.73
CA LYS A 99 11.09 -9.64 -13.38
C LYS A 99 11.36 -8.58 -14.45
N GLU A 100 11.38 -8.96 -15.73
CA GLU A 100 11.61 -8.01 -16.83
C GLU A 100 10.52 -6.95 -16.93
N LEU A 101 9.24 -7.31 -16.76
CA LEU A 101 8.14 -6.35 -16.75
C LEU A 101 8.22 -5.40 -15.55
N SER A 102 8.64 -5.90 -14.38
CA SER A 102 8.85 -5.07 -13.19
C SER A 102 9.98 -4.07 -13.39
N GLU A 103 11.13 -4.51 -13.91
CA GLU A 103 12.27 -3.63 -14.19
C GLU A 103 11.93 -2.62 -15.29
N TYR A 104 11.21 -3.05 -16.33
CA TYR A 104 10.71 -2.19 -17.39
C TYR A 104 9.82 -1.07 -16.81
N LEU A 105 8.79 -1.42 -16.04
CA LEU A 105 7.90 -0.43 -15.45
C LEU A 105 8.61 0.51 -14.48
N ARG A 106 9.50 -0.02 -13.65
CA ARG A 106 10.28 0.79 -12.72
C ARG A 106 11.13 1.82 -13.46
N GLY A 107 11.82 1.39 -14.51
CA GLY A 107 12.59 2.27 -15.39
C GLY A 107 11.70 3.31 -16.07
N LEU A 108 10.53 2.88 -16.53
CA LEU A 108 9.52 3.73 -17.16
C LEU A 108 9.05 4.83 -16.21
N TRP A 109 8.63 4.47 -14.99
CA TRP A 109 8.13 5.40 -13.97
C TRP A 109 9.17 6.42 -13.56
N LEU A 110 10.43 5.98 -13.37
CA LEU A 110 11.54 6.87 -13.02
C LEU A 110 11.94 7.80 -14.18
N SER A 111 11.62 7.43 -15.42
CA SER A 111 11.89 8.28 -16.60
C SER A 111 10.84 9.38 -16.83
N MET A 112 9.67 9.29 -16.19
CA MET A 112 8.58 10.24 -16.39
C MET A 112 8.83 11.55 -15.64
N ASN A 113 8.81 12.67 -16.36
CA ASN A 113 8.86 14.02 -15.78
C ASN A 113 7.46 14.65 -15.71
N CYS A 114 6.65 14.18 -14.77
CA CYS A 114 5.28 14.63 -14.55
C CYS A 114 4.94 14.68 -13.06
N PHE A 115 3.76 15.20 -12.72
CA PHE A 115 3.29 15.19 -11.33
C PHE A 115 2.80 13.79 -10.93
N TRP A 116 3.14 13.32 -9.73
CA TRP A 116 2.76 11.98 -9.26
C TRP A 116 1.95 12.02 -7.97
N VAL A 117 0.95 11.14 -7.87
CA VAL A 117 0.19 10.86 -6.64
C VAL A 117 0.19 9.34 -6.41
N ASP A 118 1.10 8.75 -5.67
CA ASP A 118 2.47 9.22 -5.43
C ASP A 118 3.42 8.32 -6.22
N GLN A 119 4.72 8.63 -6.22
CA GLN A 119 5.69 7.77 -6.87
C GLN A 119 5.79 6.40 -6.16
N PRO A 120 5.78 5.27 -6.89
CA PRO A 120 5.78 3.93 -6.30
C PRO A 120 6.92 3.67 -5.30
N HIS A 121 8.11 4.21 -5.56
CA HIS A 121 9.26 4.00 -4.68
C HIS A 121 9.17 4.79 -3.36
N LEU A 122 8.54 5.98 -3.36
CA LEU A 122 8.29 6.76 -2.14
C LEU A 122 7.20 6.10 -1.30
N ILE A 123 6.16 5.58 -1.95
CA ILE A 123 5.11 4.78 -1.30
C ILE A 123 5.73 3.58 -0.60
N ARG A 124 6.58 2.80 -1.29
CA ARG A 124 7.28 1.65 -0.69
C ARG A 124 8.13 2.05 0.51
N GLN A 125 8.87 3.16 0.41
CA GLN A 125 9.65 3.66 1.54
C GLN A 125 8.75 3.90 2.76
N ALA A 126 7.54 4.40 2.54
CA ALA A 126 6.57 4.65 3.58
C ALA A 126 5.88 3.38 4.12
N ASP A 127 6.01 2.20 3.50
CA ASP A 127 5.37 0.96 3.99
C ASP A 127 6.14 0.29 5.16
N TYR A 128 7.40 0.67 5.38
CA TYR A 128 8.24 0.02 6.40
C TYR A 128 7.92 0.51 7.82
N LYS A 129 7.16 -0.29 8.58
CA LYS A 129 6.72 0.02 9.96
C LYS A 129 7.84 0.44 10.92
N LEU A 130 9.02 -0.18 10.84
CA LEU A 130 10.16 0.21 11.66
C LEU A 130 10.59 1.66 11.39
N GLU A 131 10.62 2.03 10.11
CA GLU A 131 10.99 3.37 9.67
C GLU A 131 9.87 4.35 10.04
N GLN A 132 8.61 4.01 9.80
CA GLN A 132 7.42 4.79 10.23
C GLN A 132 7.45 5.11 11.73
N LEU A 133 7.68 4.12 12.60
CA LEU A 133 7.70 4.33 14.05
C LEU A 133 8.85 5.25 14.47
N LYS A 134 10.05 5.08 13.87
CA LYS A 134 11.20 5.95 14.14
C LYS A 134 10.92 7.39 13.72
N ARG A 135 10.35 7.57 12.54
CA ARG A 135 10.04 8.88 11.97
C ARG A 135 8.88 9.57 12.70
N ALA A 136 7.84 8.83 13.09
CA ALA A 136 6.71 9.36 13.83
C ALA A 136 7.17 10.02 15.15
N LYS A 137 8.16 9.43 15.83
CA LYS A 137 8.76 10.04 17.03
C LYS A 137 9.36 11.43 16.76
N GLN A 138 9.93 11.66 15.58
CA GLN A 138 10.52 12.96 15.21
C GLN A 138 9.46 14.05 15.03
N PHE A 139 8.22 13.67 14.70
CA PHE A 139 7.08 14.58 14.57
C PHE A 139 6.23 14.67 15.84
N GLY A 140 6.73 14.15 16.98
CA GLY A 140 6.07 14.30 18.27
C GLY A 140 4.92 13.32 18.53
N PHE A 141 4.75 12.28 17.71
CA PHE A 141 3.76 11.25 17.98
C PHE A 141 4.11 10.43 19.23
N HIS A 142 3.10 10.17 20.05
CA HIS A 142 3.17 9.15 21.09
C HIS A 142 3.03 7.78 20.44
N ILE A 143 4.15 7.07 20.29
CA ILE A 143 4.16 5.70 19.77
C ILE A 143 4.15 4.70 20.93
N PRO A 144 3.38 3.60 20.85
CA PRO A 144 3.44 2.54 21.85
C PRO A 144 4.83 1.91 21.90
N ARG A 145 5.23 1.38 23.06
CA ARG A 145 6.46 0.60 23.17
C ARG A 145 6.41 -0.54 22.16
N THR A 146 7.47 -0.70 21.38
CA THR A 146 7.50 -1.66 20.26
C THR A 146 8.80 -2.45 20.29
N MET A 147 8.71 -3.76 20.07
CA MET A 147 9.83 -4.68 20.00
C MET A 147 9.74 -5.50 18.71
N ILE A 148 10.85 -5.58 17.97
CA ILE A 148 11.00 -6.51 16.85
C ILE A 148 12.14 -7.45 17.19
N THR A 149 11.86 -8.73 17.35
CA THR A 149 12.87 -9.71 17.77
C THR A 149 12.51 -11.13 17.34
N ASN A 150 13.53 -11.98 17.19
CA ASN A 150 13.41 -13.43 17.07
C ASN A 150 13.93 -14.15 18.34
N GLN A 151 14.09 -13.43 19.46
CA GLN A 151 14.59 -13.97 20.73
C GLN A 151 13.44 -14.15 21.73
N PRO A 152 12.99 -15.39 22.01
CA PRO A 152 11.87 -15.65 22.93
C PRO A 152 12.06 -15.03 24.32
N ALA A 153 13.29 -15.06 24.86
CA ALA A 153 13.60 -14.45 26.15
C ALA A 153 13.28 -12.95 26.18
N LYS A 154 13.60 -12.21 25.10
CA LYS A 154 13.30 -10.78 24.99
C LYS A 154 11.81 -10.49 24.90
N VAL A 155 11.04 -11.37 24.24
CA VAL A 155 9.58 -11.25 24.22
C VAL A 155 8.99 -11.48 25.62
N ARG A 156 9.49 -12.46 26.38
CA ARG A 156 9.04 -12.68 27.78
C ARG A 156 9.35 -11.47 28.67
N GLU A 157 10.53 -10.86 28.52
CA GLU A 157 10.89 -9.61 29.22
C GLU A 157 9.93 -8.47 28.83
N PHE A 158 9.67 -8.31 27.53
CA PHE A 158 8.80 -7.25 27.00
C PHE A 158 7.34 -7.43 27.42
N TYR A 159 6.83 -8.66 27.41
CA TYR A 159 5.49 -9.01 27.87
C TYR A 159 5.28 -8.60 29.34
N ARG A 160 6.25 -8.91 30.22
CA ARG A 160 6.24 -8.47 31.62
C ARG A 160 6.31 -6.96 31.75
N ALA A 161 7.16 -6.30 30.97
CA ALA A 161 7.27 -4.84 30.96
C ALA A 161 5.95 -4.17 30.50
N CYS A 162 5.17 -4.84 29.66
CA CYS A 162 3.83 -4.41 29.24
C CYS A 162 2.72 -4.88 30.18
N SER A 163 3.03 -5.43 31.36
CA SER A 163 2.03 -5.96 32.31
C SER A 163 1.08 -6.98 31.68
N GLY A 164 1.59 -7.78 30.74
CA GLY A 164 0.80 -8.75 29.96
C GLY A 164 -0.07 -8.14 28.86
N GLN A 165 -0.07 -6.82 28.68
CA GLN A 165 -0.84 -6.12 27.64
C GLN A 165 0.02 -5.94 26.40
N MET A 166 0.12 -6.98 25.57
CA MET A 166 0.97 -7.00 24.38
C MET A 166 0.19 -7.53 23.18
N ILE A 167 0.40 -6.92 22.02
CA ILE A 167 -0.13 -7.39 20.74
C ILE A 167 1.00 -7.83 19.83
N TYR A 168 0.70 -8.77 18.95
CA TYR A 168 1.50 -9.16 17.80
C TYR A 168 0.94 -8.50 16.54
N LYS A 169 1.82 -8.03 15.66
CA LYS A 169 1.47 -7.59 14.31
C LYS A 169 2.45 -8.18 13.31
N VAL A 170 1.94 -8.53 12.14
CA VAL A 170 2.84 -8.86 11.01
C VAL A 170 3.67 -7.64 10.62
N LEU A 171 4.88 -7.85 10.11
CA LEU A 171 5.68 -6.77 9.52
C LEU A 171 5.23 -6.46 8.09
N SER A 172 4.88 -7.49 7.34
CA SER A 172 4.38 -7.44 5.96
C SER A 172 2.89 -7.10 5.89
N THR A 173 2.30 -7.29 4.71
CA THR A 173 0.84 -7.29 4.52
C THR A 173 0.16 -8.38 5.37
N PRO A 174 -1.01 -8.10 5.97
CA PRO A 174 -1.72 -8.97 6.92
C PRO A 174 -2.42 -10.15 6.25
N SER A 175 -1.73 -10.88 5.38
CA SER A 175 -2.28 -12.01 4.62
C SER A 175 -1.28 -13.16 4.59
N LEU A 176 -1.65 -14.31 5.14
CA LEU A 176 -1.01 -15.60 4.90
C LEU A 176 -1.26 -15.97 3.44
N MET A 177 -0.18 -16.25 2.72
CA MET A 177 -0.23 -16.49 1.28
C MET A 177 0.17 -17.94 1.03
N THR A 178 -0.52 -18.60 0.09
CA THR A 178 -0.09 -19.89 -0.46
C THR A 178 1.09 -19.67 -1.41
N GLU A 179 1.92 -20.69 -1.66
CA GLU A 179 3.06 -20.59 -2.59
C GLU A 179 2.66 -20.05 -3.96
N GLU A 180 1.50 -20.48 -4.47
CA GLU A 180 0.91 -20.04 -5.74
C GLU A 180 0.60 -18.53 -5.76
N ARG A 181 0.20 -17.95 -4.62
CA ARG A 181 -0.02 -16.49 -4.45
C ARG A 181 1.25 -15.71 -4.15
N LEU A 182 2.30 -16.36 -3.64
CA LEU A 182 3.62 -15.74 -3.49
C LEU A 182 4.27 -15.51 -4.86
N MET A 183 4.06 -16.44 -5.81
CA MET A 183 4.58 -16.37 -7.17
C MET A 183 3.94 -15.26 -8.03
N THR A 184 2.74 -14.80 -7.68
CA THR A 184 2.13 -13.62 -8.32
C THR A 184 2.60 -12.30 -7.68
N ARG A 185 3.25 -12.31 -6.52
CA ARG A 185 3.76 -11.09 -5.85
C ARG A 185 5.26 -10.85 -5.99
N THR A 186 5.98 -11.61 -6.82
CA THR A 186 7.39 -11.32 -7.14
C THR A 186 7.58 -10.01 -7.89
N ASP A 187 6.47 -9.42 -8.37
CA ASP A 187 6.39 -8.05 -8.82
C ASP A 187 6.61 -7.14 -7.61
N VAL A 188 7.85 -6.70 -7.45
CA VAL A 188 8.32 -5.93 -6.30
C VAL A 188 7.35 -4.75 -6.04
N GLU A 189 6.70 -4.20 -7.06
CA GLU A 189 5.84 -3.00 -7.02
C GLU A 189 4.35 -3.19 -6.72
N THR A 190 3.81 -4.42 -6.71
CA THR A 190 2.37 -4.69 -6.51
C THR A 190 2.02 -5.18 -5.12
N GLU A 191 2.83 -4.88 -4.10
CA GLU A 191 2.49 -5.17 -2.69
C GLU A 191 1.14 -4.59 -2.23
N GLN A 192 0.57 -3.69 -3.04
CA GLN A 192 -0.67 -2.95 -2.79
C GLN A 192 -1.91 -3.52 -3.50
N ALA A 193 -1.77 -4.59 -4.29
CA ALA A 193 -2.90 -5.35 -4.76
C ALA A 193 -3.54 -6.06 -3.56
N GLN A 194 -4.53 -5.41 -2.94
CA GLN A 194 -5.49 -6.06 -2.05
C GLN A 194 -6.36 -6.98 -2.92
N THR A 195 -5.82 -8.12 -3.35
CA THR A 195 -6.68 -9.27 -3.58
C THR A 195 -7.23 -9.63 -2.22
N GLU A 196 -8.55 -9.62 -2.07
CA GLU A 196 -9.22 -10.05 -0.85
C GLU A 196 -8.69 -11.44 -0.50
N ALA A 197 -7.83 -11.51 0.51
CA ALA A 197 -7.46 -12.79 1.07
C ALA A 197 -8.73 -13.34 1.72
N PRO A 198 -9.07 -14.63 1.52
CA PRO A 198 -10.07 -15.31 2.33
C PRO A 198 -9.88 -14.91 3.81
N GLU A 199 -10.96 -14.66 4.54
CA GLU A 199 -10.87 -14.16 5.94
C GLU A 199 -9.94 -15.02 6.80
N ASP A 200 -9.94 -16.34 6.58
CA ASP A 200 -9.11 -17.33 7.28
C ASP A 200 -7.59 -17.14 7.05
N LEU A 201 -7.20 -16.37 6.04
CA LEU A 201 -5.81 -16.07 5.72
C LEU A 201 -5.39 -14.68 6.19
N ILE A 202 -6.27 -13.89 6.81
CA ILE A 202 -5.92 -12.55 7.30
C ILE A 202 -5.26 -12.66 8.69
N VAL A 203 -4.00 -12.22 8.79
CA VAL A 203 -3.34 -12.10 10.10
C VAL A 203 -3.70 -10.74 10.71
N LYS A 204 -4.73 -10.77 11.57
CA LYS A 204 -5.16 -9.60 12.35
C LYS A 204 -4.13 -9.24 13.41
N THR A 205 -4.29 -8.06 13.99
CA THR A 205 -3.59 -7.68 15.22
C THR A 205 -4.10 -8.57 16.34
N THR A 206 -3.20 -9.36 16.93
CA THR A 206 -3.59 -10.40 17.91
C THR A 206 -3.10 -9.99 19.29
N LEU A 207 -3.99 -10.03 20.28
CA LEU A 207 -3.58 -9.93 21.69
C LEU A 207 -2.81 -11.20 22.06
N VAL A 208 -1.60 -11.04 22.62
CA VAL A 208 -0.76 -12.17 23.00
C VAL A 208 -1.23 -12.70 24.35
N GLY A 209 -1.94 -13.82 24.33
CA GLY A 209 -2.39 -14.55 25.51
C GLY A 209 -1.50 -15.78 25.82
N GLU A 210 -2.01 -16.67 26.67
CA GLU A 210 -1.32 -17.90 27.06
C GLU A 210 -1.00 -18.79 25.84
N ASP A 211 -1.98 -19.03 24.97
CA ASP A 211 -1.83 -19.84 23.76
C ASP A 211 -0.67 -19.38 22.87
N GLN A 212 -0.54 -18.07 22.64
CA GLN A 212 0.57 -17.53 21.83
C GLN A 212 1.91 -17.64 22.56
N MET A 213 1.90 -17.57 23.89
CA MET A 213 3.11 -17.72 24.72
C MET A 213 3.60 -19.16 24.80
N GLU A 214 2.73 -20.15 24.64
CA GLU A 214 3.09 -21.58 24.55
C GLU A 214 3.93 -21.87 23.30
N VAL A 215 3.55 -21.28 22.16
CA VAL A 215 4.25 -21.46 20.88
C VAL A 215 5.35 -20.42 20.63
N LEU A 216 5.74 -19.64 21.65
CA LEU A 216 6.65 -18.51 21.50
C LEU A 216 8.02 -18.87 20.90
N GLU A 217 8.51 -20.11 21.08
CA GLU A 217 9.79 -20.54 20.51
C GLU A 217 9.79 -20.51 18.96
N THR A 218 8.61 -20.55 18.32
CA THR A 218 8.47 -20.48 16.85
C THR A 218 9.01 -19.18 16.25
N ILE A 219 9.06 -18.08 17.02
CA ILE A 219 9.57 -16.79 16.53
C ILE A 219 11.07 -16.83 16.19
N ARG A 220 11.81 -17.88 16.59
CA ARG A 220 13.21 -18.05 16.20
C ARG A 220 13.39 -18.12 14.68
N LEU A 221 12.35 -18.54 13.96
CA LEU A 221 12.33 -18.65 12.51
C LEU A 221 12.32 -17.28 11.83
N THR A 222 11.62 -16.29 12.39
CA THR A 222 11.48 -14.95 11.80
C THR A 222 11.30 -13.87 12.88
N PRO A 223 11.99 -12.71 12.76
CA PRO A 223 11.73 -11.58 13.64
C PRO A 223 10.26 -11.17 13.61
N SER A 224 9.67 -11.04 14.79
CA SER A 224 8.25 -10.75 14.99
C SER A 224 8.07 -9.38 15.64
N LEU A 225 7.06 -8.62 15.22
CA LEU A 225 6.73 -7.32 15.80
C LEU A 225 5.72 -7.50 16.92
N PHE A 226 6.15 -7.13 18.12
CA PHE A 226 5.32 -7.01 19.31
C PHE A 226 5.20 -5.55 19.69
N GLN A 227 4.03 -5.16 20.15
CA GLN A 227 3.75 -3.80 20.57
C GLN A 227 2.95 -3.82 21.86
N GLU A 228 3.15 -2.83 22.72
CA GLU A 228 2.28 -2.60 23.88
C GLU A 228 0.83 -2.42 23.40
N TYR A 229 -0.08 -3.14 24.03
CA TYR A 229 -1.50 -2.90 23.84
C TYR A 229 -1.88 -1.63 24.60
N VAL A 230 -2.38 -0.63 23.87
CA VAL A 230 -2.87 0.62 24.44
C VAL A 230 -4.40 0.57 24.45
N PRO A 231 -5.04 0.55 25.63
CA PRO A 231 -6.49 0.68 25.73
C PRO A 231 -6.94 1.98 25.04
N LYS A 232 -7.97 1.87 24.21
CA LYS A 232 -8.43 2.94 23.32
C LYS A 232 -9.93 3.13 23.46
N GLN A 233 -10.40 4.36 23.31
CA GLN A 233 -11.83 4.68 23.27
C GLN A 233 -12.40 4.52 21.86
N HIS A 234 -11.60 4.86 20.86
CA HIS A 234 -11.89 4.75 19.43
C HIS A 234 -10.56 4.71 18.66
N GLU A 235 -10.65 4.48 17.35
CA GLU A 235 -9.51 4.57 16.44
C GLU A 235 -9.67 5.77 15.51
N LEU A 236 -8.57 6.30 15.01
CA LEU A 236 -8.58 7.42 14.06
C LEU A 236 -8.10 6.94 12.70
N ARG A 237 -8.90 7.24 11.67
CA ARG A 237 -8.49 7.16 10.26
C ARG A 237 -8.22 8.57 9.78
N VAL A 238 -6.95 8.90 9.58
CA VAL A 238 -6.52 10.22 9.08
C VAL A 238 -6.01 10.06 7.64
N THR A 239 -6.68 10.72 6.71
CA THR A 239 -6.35 10.75 5.28
C THR A 239 -5.84 12.15 4.92
N ILE A 240 -4.64 12.22 4.36
CA ILE A 240 -4.00 13.44 3.89
C ILE A 240 -4.09 13.47 2.36
N ILE A 241 -4.60 14.56 1.79
CA ILE A 241 -4.61 14.81 0.34
C ILE A 241 -4.00 16.18 0.08
N GLY A 242 -2.79 16.21 -0.47
CA GLY A 242 -2.00 17.42 -0.63
C GLY A 242 -1.72 18.07 0.72
N ASN A 243 -2.43 19.16 1.02
CA ASN A 243 -2.33 19.88 2.30
C ASN A 243 -3.56 19.72 3.19
N GLU A 244 -4.58 19.00 2.73
CA GLU A 244 -5.86 18.84 3.44
C GLU A 244 -5.83 17.58 4.32
N VAL A 245 -6.41 17.70 5.52
CA VAL A 245 -6.48 16.63 6.52
C VAL A 245 -7.94 16.23 6.74
N PHE A 246 -8.27 14.99 6.42
CA PHE A 246 -9.58 14.40 6.64
C PHE A 246 -9.48 13.34 7.74
N ALA A 247 -10.21 13.50 8.84
CA ALA A 247 -10.15 12.60 9.97
C ALA A 247 -11.52 12.02 10.32
N ALA A 248 -11.55 10.72 10.61
CA ALA A 248 -12.73 10.01 11.09
C ALA A 248 -12.40 9.16 12.32
N GLU A 249 -13.30 9.18 13.30
CA GLU A 249 -13.34 8.24 14.41
C GLU A 249 -13.98 6.93 13.94
N ILE A 250 -13.37 5.83 14.34
CA ILE A 250 -13.91 4.48 14.20
C ILE A 250 -14.24 3.98 15.62
N HIS A 251 -15.53 3.77 15.90
CA HIS A 251 -15.99 3.37 17.23
C HIS A 251 -15.85 1.86 17.47
N SER A 252 -14.62 1.35 17.38
CA SER A 252 -14.30 -0.08 17.47
C SER A 252 -14.58 -0.73 18.83
N GLN A 253 -14.85 0.07 19.87
CA GLN A 253 -15.21 -0.45 21.20
C GLN A 253 -16.71 -0.79 21.33
N GLU A 254 -17.56 -0.41 20.37
CA GLU A 254 -19.00 -0.71 20.40
C GLU A 254 -19.32 -2.19 20.06
N ARG A 255 -18.31 -2.95 19.62
CA ARG A 255 -18.41 -4.36 19.25
C ARG A 255 -17.20 -5.13 19.77
N PRO A 256 -17.37 -6.22 20.54
CA PRO A 256 -16.26 -7.03 21.03
C PRO A 256 -15.29 -7.49 19.93
N GLU A 257 -15.83 -7.85 18.76
CA GLU A 257 -15.10 -8.37 17.58
C GLU A 257 -14.09 -7.37 17.02
N THR A 258 -14.35 -6.07 17.21
CA THR A 258 -13.51 -4.98 16.66
C THR A 258 -12.64 -4.30 17.71
N SER A 259 -12.80 -4.67 18.99
CA SER A 259 -12.17 -3.97 20.12
C SER A 259 -10.63 -3.98 20.06
N ILE A 260 -10.03 -5.10 19.63
CA ILE A 260 -8.58 -5.22 19.44
C ILE A 260 -8.17 -4.70 18.06
N ASP A 261 -8.88 -5.11 17.02
CA ASP A 261 -8.62 -4.77 15.63
C ASP A 261 -9.94 -4.45 14.91
N TRP A 262 -10.10 -3.21 14.46
CA TRP A 262 -11.36 -2.78 13.84
C TRP A 262 -11.69 -3.46 12.51
N ARG A 263 -10.73 -4.17 11.91
CA ARG A 263 -10.83 -4.77 10.57
C ARG A 263 -11.65 -6.06 10.55
N ASP A 264 -12.73 -6.08 11.32
CA ASP A 264 -13.76 -7.11 11.26
C ASP A 264 -15.00 -6.55 10.57
N TYR A 265 -15.14 -6.88 9.28
CA TYR A 265 -16.20 -6.35 8.43
C TYR A 265 -17.51 -7.14 8.54
N SER A 266 -17.53 -8.23 9.33
CA SER A 266 -18.76 -8.99 9.59
C SER A 266 -19.75 -8.22 10.46
N VAL A 267 -19.27 -7.20 11.17
CA VAL A 267 -20.06 -6.31 12.02
C VAL A 267 -19.99 -4.87 11.54
N SER A 268 -21.12 -4.16 11.64
CA SER A 268 -21.15 -2.72 11.39
C SER A 268 -20.68 -1.96 12.63
N ILE A 269 -19.72 -1.06 12.43
CA ILE A 269 -19.22 -0.13 13.44
C ILE A 269 -19.43 1.33 12.97
N PRO A 270 -19.86 2.24 13.85
CA PRO A 270 -20.07 3.63 13.46
C PRO A 270 -18.76 4.35 13.13
N TYR A 271 -18.86 5.23 12.13
CA TYR A 271 -17.84 6.21 11.79
C TYR A 271 -18.38 7.60 12.09
N ARG A 272 -17.56 8.45 12.69
CA ARG A 272 -17.91 9.87 12.93
C ARG A 272 -16.78 10.75 12.43
N ARG A 273 -17.11 11.98 12.02
CA ARG A 273 -16.09 12.99 11.73
C ARG A 273 -15.27 13.25 13.00
N ALA A 274 -13.95 13.27 12.87
CA ALA A 274 -13.05 13.66 13.95
C ALA A 274 -12.52 15.08 13.68
N ASP A 275 -12.48 15.92 14.70
CA ASP A 275 -11.74 17.18 14.66
C ASP A 275 -10.45 17.00 15.44
N LEU A 276 -9.32 16.95 14.73
CA LEU A 276 -8.01 16.73 15.34
C LEU A 276 -7.50 18.03 16.00
N PRO A 277 -6.81 17.94 17.15
CA PRO A 277 -6.04 19.08 17.65
C PRO A 277 -5.08 19.58 16.56
N PRO A 278 -4.89 20.91 16.39
CA PRO A 278 -4.02 21.46 15.34
C PRO A 278 -2.61 20.85 15.34
N THR A 279 -2.05 20.62 16.53
CA THR A 279 -0.73 19.99 16.69
C THR A 279 -0.67 18.56 16.14
N VAL A 280 -1.74 17.78 16.25
CA VAL A 280 -1.83 16.42 15.71
C VAL A 280 -2.05 16.46 14.20
N SER A 281 -2.91 17.35 13.72
CA SER A 281 -3.14 17.57 12.29
C SER A 281 -1.84 17.96 11.57
N ASP A 282 -1.09 18.92 12.13
CA ASP A 282 0.20 19.35 11.60
C ASP A 282 1.24 18.24 11.64
N ALA A 283 1.26 17.43 12.71
CA ALA A 283 2.14 16.28 12.81
C ALA A 283 1.83 15.23 11.73
N CYS A 284 0.54 14.93 11.48
CA CYS A 284 0.11 14.00 10.42
C CYS A 284 0.52 14.50 9.04
N LEU A 285 0.25 15.78 8.75
CA LEU A 285 0.60 16.39 7.47
C LEU A 285 2.11 16.37 7.23
N ASN A 286 2.90 16.80 8.23
CA ASN A 286 4.36 16.84 8.11
C ASN A 286 4.98 15.45 8.04
N PHE A 287 4.41 14.47 8.74
CA PHE A 287 4.84 13.08 8.64
C PHE A 287 4.68 12.53 7.22
N VAL A 288 3.52 12.71 6.59
CA VAL A 288 3.27 12.27 5.21
C VAL A 288 4.19 13.01 4.23
N LYS A 289 4.29 14.34 4.34
CA LYS A 289 5.19 15.15 3.50
C LYS A 289 6.66 14.76 3.61
N SER A 290 7.10 14.30 4.78
CA SER A 290 8.50 13.89 4.95
C SER A 290 8.88 12.67 4.11
N TYR A 291 7.92 11.87 3.64
CA TYR A 291 8.12 10.79 2.67
C TYR A 291 8.07 11.28 1.21
N GLY A 292 7.80 12.57 0.97
CA GLY A 292 7.52 13.10 -0.36
C GLY A 292 6.17 12.64 -0.90
N LEU A 293 5.22 12.27 -0.04
CA LEU A 293 3.88 11.83 -0.42
C LEU A 293 2.87 12.98 -0.39
N HIS A 294 1.93 12.94 -1.32
CA HIS A 294 0.75 13.80 -1.41
C HIS A 294 -0.52 13.10 -0.92
N LEU A 295 -0.55 11.76 -0.92
CA LEU A 295 -1.71 10.98 -0.50
C LEU A 295 -1.31 9.96 0.58
N SER A 296 -1.88 10.10 1.78
CA SER A 296 -1.75 9.05 2.79
C SER A 296 -2.72 7.90 2.51
N ARG A 297 -2.26 6.66 2.68
CA ARG A 297 -3.03 5.43 2.38
C ARG A 297 -3.40 4.68 3.65
#